data_AF-A0A848C8U1-F1
#
_entry.id   AF-A0A848C8U1-F1
#
_cell.length_a   1.000
_cell.length_b   1.000
_cell.length_c   1.000
_cell.angle_alpha   90.00
_cell.angle_beta   90.00
_cell.angle_gamma   90.00
#
_symmetry.space_group_name_H-M   'P 1'
#
loop_
_entity.id
_entity.type
_entity.pdbx_description
1 polymer ?
#
loop_
_entity_poly.entity_id
_entity_poly.type
_entity_poly.pdbx_seq_one_letter_code
_entity_poly.pdbx_strand_id
1 'polypeptide(L)'
;MPTTTTDFQALADGIVDDFFRNDVALTDGIAKVAVDREFTPEEVTRLTEKTNTAASLYFLKTAEDKKGSFKLAELEDVLRRTHAGDEPGNGDMPAGQEKTAESGRSDALFAVYTGLPQREAPRFDFAACFHSGREKTASAGETKPGVSMADIFSLEKCLAESRQEKMAMELTVQDGIDFLASEFHVWNGPDFGKFAADSLAAYGDVAMPVLEGLATYLHIPGDEIQKTAADTHQDYVDDTTPHMKVMEGICDGMSRIVKLSGEIRHLEQSLRDRWKEAKEGTK
;
A
#
# COMPACT_ATOMS: atom_id res chain seq x y z
N MET A 1 -25.53 -1.32 30.94
CA MET A 1 -25.11 -1.73 29.58
C MET A 1 -23.59 -1.85 29.58
N PRO A 2 -22.99 -3.04 29.49
CA PRO A 2 -21.55 -3.17 29.33
C PRO A 2 -21.18 -2.85 27.88
N THR A 3 -20.61 -1.67 27.63
CA THR A 3 -19.98 -1.33 26.35
C THR A 3 -18.54 -1.82 26.35
N THR A 4 -18.35 -3.12 26.10
CA THR A 4 -17.03 -3.68 25.75
C THR A 4 -16.83 -3.49 24.26
N THR A 5 -16.01 -2.49 23.89
CA THR A 5 -15.60 -2.27 22.50
C THR A 5 -14.62 -3.37 22.08
N THR A 6 -15.14 -4.56 21.77
CA THR A 6 -14.34 -5.70 21.35
C THR A 6 -13.63 -5.36 20.05
N ASP A 7 -12.30 -5.24 20.10
CA ASP A 7 -11.49 -4.99 18.91
C ASP A 7 -11.31 -6.29 18.10
N PHE A 8 -12.27 -6.52 17.21
CA PHE A 8 -12.24 -7.64 16.26
C PHE A 8 -11.09 -7.54 15.25
N GLN A 9 -10.42 -6.38 15.08
CA GLN A 9 -9.27 -6.26 14.20
C GLN A 9 -8.02 -6.80 14.88
N ALA A 10 -7.72 -6.35 16.10
CA ALA A 10 -6.59 -6.89 16.88
C ALA A 10 -6.69 -8.41 17.11
N LEU A 11 -7.92 -8.94 17.26
CA LEU A 11 -8.15 -10.38 17.35
C LEU A 11 -7.91 -11.12 16.03
N ALA A 12 -8.40 -10.57 14.91
CA ALA A 12 -8.16 -11.12 13.58
C ALA A 12 -6.66 -11.14 13.24
N ASP A 13 -5.95 -10.05 13.51
CA ASP A 13 -4.52 -9.92 13.21
C ASP A 13 -3.69 -10.93 14.04
N GLY A 14 -4.07 -11.18 15.31
CA GLY A 14 -3.45 -12.22 16.13
C GLY A 14 -3.68 -13.66 15.62
N ILE A 15 -4.90 -13.98 15.18
CA ILE A 15 -5.21 -15.30 14.59
C ILE A 15 -4.46 -15.49 13.26
N VAL A 16 -4.29 -14.43 12.47
CA VAL A 16 -3.51 -14.45 11.22
C VAL A 16 -2.03 -14.67 11.49
N ASP A 17 -1.46 -14.06 12.52
CA ASP A 17 -0.08 -14.29 12.94
C ASP A 17 0.15 -15.75 13.37
N ASP A 18 -0.78 -16.31 14.16
CA ASP A 18 -0.78 -17.74 14.54
C ASP A 18 -0.88 -18.68 13.33
N PHE A 19 -1.68 -18.35 12.31
CA PHE A 19 -1.75 -19.13 11.07
C PHE A 19 -0.44 -19.11 10.28
N PHE A 20 0.19 -17.95 10.10
CA PHE A 20 1.41 -17.83 9.30
C PHE A 20 2.71 -18.19 10.04
N ARG A 21 2.73 -18.18 11.39
CA ARG A 21 3.93 -18.49 12.18
C ARG A 21 3.86 -19.84 12.90
N ASN A 22 2.69 -20.23 13.38
CA ASN A 22 2.48 -21.41 14.23
C ASN A 22 1.72 -22.54 13.50
N ASP A 23 1.42 -22.37 12.21
CA ASP A 23 0.68 -23.32 11.33
C ASP A 23 -0.70 -23.74 11.89
N VAL A 24 -1.32 -22.86 12.69
CA VAL A 24 -2.64 -23.10 13.29
C VAL A 24 -3.73 -22.74 12.28
N ALA A 25 -4.55 -23.71 11.86
CA ALA A 25 -5.62 -23.48 10.91
C ALA A 25 -6.55 -22.34 11.37
N LEU A 26 -6.92 -21.43 10.44
CA LEU A 26 -7.74 -20.25 10.74
C LEU A 26 -9.06 -20.62 11.45
N THR A 27 -9.68 -21.74 11.09
CA THR A 27 -10.90 -22.25 11.73
C THR A 27 -10.69 -22.66 13.19
N ASP A 28 -9.52 -23.16 13.56
CA ASP A 28 -9.17 -23.53 14.94
C ASP A 28 -8.85 -22.28 15.77
N GLY A 29 -8.11 -21.32 15.19
CA GLY A 29 -7.78 -20.04 15.84
C GLY A 29 -9.03 -19.18 16.12
N ILE A 30 -9.94 -19.05 15.16
CA ILE A 30 -11.22 -18.33 15.34
C ILE A 30 -12.09 -19.05 16.37
N ALA A 31 -12.24 -20.38 16.29
CA ALA A 31 -13.06 -21.13 17.23
C ALA A 31 -12.55 -21.01 18.68
N LYS A 32 -11.23 -21.07 18.89
CA LYS A 32 -10.60 -20.87 20.20
C LYS A 32 -10.91 -19.49 20.77
N VAL A 33 -10.67 -18.41 20.00
CA VAL A 33 -10.93 -17.03 20.45
C VAL A 33 -12.42 -16.79 20.73
N ALA A 34 -13.31 -17.42 19.96
CA ALA A 34 -14.76 -17.33 20.15
C ALA A 34 -15.24 -18.07 21.41
N VAL A 35 -14.67 -19.24 21.72
CA VAL A 35 -14.98 -19.98 22.96
C VAL A 35 -14.39 -19.27 24.18
N ASP A 36 -13.13 -18.84 24.13
CA ASP A 36 -12.43 -18.15 25.22
C ASP A 36 -13.09 -16.81 25.63
N ARG A 37 -13.95 -16.24 24.78
CA ARG A 37 -14.65 -14.96 24.99
C ARG A 37 -16.18 -15.07 24.96
N GLU A 38 -16.73 -16.28 24.91
CA GLU A 38 -18.18 -16.54 24.86
C GLU A 38 -18.92 -15.71 23.77
N PHE A 39 -18.31 -15.55 22.59
CA PHE A 39 -18.86 -14.67 21.54
C PHE A 39 -20.20 -15.17 21.00
N THR A 40 -21.07 -14.22 20.64
CA THR A 40 -22.34 -14.53 19.95
C THR A 40 -22.12 -14.93 18.49
N PRO A 41 -23.05 -15.67 17.85
CA PRO A 41 -22.92 -16.06 16.43
C PRO A 41 -22.67 -14.90 15.46
N GLU A 42 -23.21 -13.71 15.76
CA GLU A 42 -22.98 -12.49 14.97
C GLU A 42 -21.54 -11.96 15.12
N GLU A 43 -20.98 -12.03 16.32
CA GLU A 43 -19.58 -11.67 16.61
C GLU A 43 -18.60 -12.69 16.04
N VAL A 44 -18.94 -13.99 16.07
CA VAL A 44 -18.19 -15.05 15.40
C VAL A 44 -18.18 -14.86 13.88
N THR A 45 -19.32 -14.46 13.30
CA THR A 45 -19.42 -14.10 11.87
C THR A 45 -18.48 -12.95 11.54
N ARG A 46 -18.57 -11.85 12.30
CA ARG A 46 -17.74 -10.66 12.11
C ARG A 46 -16.24 -10.93 12.30
N LEU A 47 -15.87 -11.78 13.26
CA LEU A 47 -14.49 -12.21 13.47
C LEU A 47 -13.99 -13.07 12.31
N THR A 48 -14.81 -13.99 11.80
CA THR A 48 -14.45 -14.88 10.67
C THR A 48 -14.21 -14.08 9.40
N GLU A 49 -15.11 -13.16 9.06
CA GLU A 49 -14.95 -12.27 7.90
C GLU A 49 -13.69 -11.41 8.01
N LYS A 50 -13.43 -10.80 9.18
CA LYS A 50 -12.23 -9.99 9.41
C LYS A 50 -10.95 -10.81 9.33
N THR A 51 -10.94 -12.01 9.92
CA THR A 51 -9.78 -12.91 9.91
C THR A 51 -9.46 -13.40 8.51
N ASN A 52 -10.47 -13.83 7.73
CA ASN A 52 -10.29 -14.20 6.32
C ASN A 52 -9.79 -13.03 5.46
N THR A 53 -10.31 -11.82 5.71
CA THR A 53 -9.86 -10.61 5.01
C THR A 53 -8.41 -10.27 5.35
N ALA A 54 -8.05 -10.28 6.64
CA ALA A 54 -6.70 -10.02 7.12
C ALA A 54 -5.70 -11.08 6.63
N ALA A 55 -6.06 -12.36 6.66
CA ALA A 55 -5.23 -13.45 6.12
C ALA A 55 -4.95 -13.27 4.62
N SER A 56 -5.99 -12.92 3.85
CA SER A 56 -5.88 -12.67 2.41
C SER A 56 -4.99 -11.47 2.09
N LEU A 57 -5.12 -10.38 2.84
CA LEU A 57 -4.28 -9.19 2.70
C LEU A 57 -2.83 -9.45 3.14
N TYR A 58 -2.61 -10.23 4.20
CA TYR A 58 -1.28 -10.61 4.66
C TYR A 58 -0.58 -11.50 3.63
N PHE A 59 -1.28 -12.51 3.10
CA PHE A 59 -0.78 -13.36 2.03
C PHE A 59 -0.41 -12.56 0.78
N LEU A 60 -1.29 -11.66 0.31
CA LEU A 60 -1.02 -10.80 -0.86
C LEU A 60 0.18 -9.85 -0.67
N LYS A 61 0.50 -9.49 0.58
CA LYS A 61 1.65 -8.65 0.93
C LYS A 61 2.95 -9.44 1.09
N THR A 62 2.90 -10.71 1.49
CA THR A 62 4.08 -11.53 1.84
C THR A 62 4.44 -12.61 0.82
N ALA A 63 3.50 -13.08 -0.01
CA ALA A 63 3.78 -14.10 -1.01
C ALA A 63 4.58 -13.55 -2.20
N GLU A 64 5.80 -14.05 -2.39
CA GLU A 64 6.62 -13.77 -3.58
C GLU A 64 5.99 -14.35 -4.85
N ASP A 65 5.37 -15.54 -4.77
CA ASP A 65 4.62 -16.15 -5.86
C ASP A 65 3.10 -16.06 -5.60
N LYS A 66 2.45 -15.14 -6.31
CA LYS A 66 1.03 -14.76 -6.16
C LYS A 66 0.03 -15.82 -6.67
N LYS A 67 0.45 -17.08 -6.74
CA LYS A 67 -0.32 -18.24 -7.24
C LYS A 67 -0.64 -19.27 -6.16
N GLY A 68 -0.05 -19.16 -4.97
CA GLY A 68 -0.45 -20.01 -3.85
C GLY A 68 -1.90 -19.74 -3.43
N SER A 69 -2.62 -20.80 -3.08
CA SER A 69 -3.94 -20.74 -2.47
C SER A 69 -3.89 -21.39 -1.09
N PHE A 70 -4.52 -20.78 -0.10
CA PHE A 70 -4.68 -21.34 1.25
C PHE A 70 -6.16 -21.48 1.59
N LYS A 71 -6.51 -22.40 2.51
CA LYS A 71 -7.91 -22.62 2.89
C LYS A 71 -8.37 -21.51 3.84
N LEU A 72 -9.36 -20.73 3.41
CA LEU A 72 -10.06 -19.77 4.27
C LEU A 72 -10.92 -20.48 5.30
N ALA A 73 -11.25 -19.80 6.41
CA ALA A 73 -12.17 -20.33 7.40
C ALA A 73 -13.62 -20.25 6.90
N GLU A 74 -14.28 -21.40 6.85
CA GLU A 74 -15.71 -21.49 6.51
C GLU A 74 -16.55 -21.21 7.78
N LEU A 75 -17.47 -20.26 7.67
CA LEU A 75 -18.28 -19.79 8.81
C LEU A 75 -19.10 -20.92 9.44
N GLU A 76 -19.61 -21.85 8.63
CA GLU A 76 -20.39 -23.01 9.10
C GLU A 76 -19.56 -23.96 9.95
N ASP A 77 -18.27 -24.17 9.63
CA ASP A 77 -17.36 -24.99 10.42
C ASP A 77 -17.01 -24.33 11.76
N VAL A 78 -16.81 -23.01 11.76
CA VAL A 78 -16.55 -22.24 12.98
C VAL A 78 -17.78 -22.26 13.90
N LEU A 79 -18.97 -21.93 13.39
CA LEU A 79 -20.21 -21.93 14.18
C LEU A 79 -20.56 -23.33 14.71
N ARG A 80 -20.26 -24.39 13.96
CA ARG A 80 -20.42 -25.78 14.41
C ARG A 80 -19.48 -26.11 15.58
N ARG A 81 -18.30 -25.50 15.65
CA ARG A 81 -17.33 -25.70 16.74
C ARG A 81 -17.58 -24.80 17.96
N THR A 82 -18.23 -23.65 17.80
CA THR A 82 -18.48 -22.71 18.89
C THR A 82 -19.87 -22.85 19.51
N HIS A 83 -20.88 -23.33 18.76
CA HIS A 83 -22.29 -23.31 19.20
C HIS A 83 -23.09 -24.59 18.96
N ALA A 84 -22.59 -25.57 18.19
CA ALA A 84 -23.28 -26.86 18.12
C ALA A 84 -22.89 -27.73 19.32
N GLY A 85 -23.84 -27.97 20.22
CA GLY A 85 -23.79 -29.15 21.09
C GLY A 85 -23.90 -30.42 20.26
N ASP A 86 -23.35 -31.52 20.78
CA ASP A 86 -23.32 -32.83 20.13
C ASP A 86 -24.66 -33.24 19.50
N GLU A 87 -24.65 -33.66 18.22
CA GLU A 87 -25.20 -34.94 17.78
C GLU A 87 -24.60 -35.34 16.40
N PRO A 88 -24.50 -36.64 16.08
CA PRO A 88 -23.56 -37.15 15.06
C PRO A 88 -24.18 -37.40 13.67
N GLY A 89 -23.37 -37.30 12.60
CA GLY A 89 -23.83 -37.67 11.25
C GLY A 89 -22.82 -37.56 10.09
N ASN A 90 -21.96 -38.59 9.95
CA ASN A 90 -21.27 -39.07 8.71
C ASN A 90 -20.50 -38.11 7.76
N GLY A 91 -19.21 -38.45 7.56
CA GLY A 91 -18.51 -38.51 6.25
C GLY A 91 -17.98 -37.18 5.68
N ASP A 92 -16.67 -36.90 5.56
CA ASP A 92 -15.51 -37.77 5.37
C ASP A 92 -14.22 -37.10 5.88
N MET A 93 -13.26 -37.92 6.31
CA MET A 93 -11.86 -37.52 6.57
C MET A 93 -11.02 -37.72 5.30
N PRO A 94 -10.00 -36.89 5.07
CA PRO A 94 -8.63 -37.33 5.39
C PRO A 94 -7.88 -36.26 6.21
N ALA A 95 -7.25 -36.54 7.34
CA ALA A 95 -6.22 -37.56 7.65
C ALA A 95 -4.81 -37.20 7.11
N GLY A 96 -4.05 -36.51 7.96
CA GLY A 96 -2.61 -36.20 7.89
C GLY A 96 -2.28 -35.32 9.11
N GLN A 97 -1.86 -35.83 10.28
CA GLN A 97 -0.55 -36.42 10.61
C GLN A 97 0.62 -35.52 10.11
N GLU A 98 1.51 -34.98 10.96
CA GLU A 98 2.06 -35.52 12.22
C GLU A 98 2.58 -34.48 13.27
N LYS A 99 2.60 -34.92 14.55
CA LYS A 99 3.64 -34.70 15.61
C LYS A 99 3.85 -33.32 16.30
N THR A 100 3.26 -33.26 17.49
CA THR A 100 3.71 -32.70 18.79
C THR A 100 5.19 -32.31 18.99
N ALA A 101 5.42 -31.15 19.62
CA ALA A 101 6.50 -30.93 20.61
C ALA A 101 6.12 -29.82 21.62
N GLU A 102 6.70 -29.84 22.83
CA GLU A 102 6.23 -29.11 24.02
C GLU A 102 6.93 -27.77 24.33
N SER A 103 6.21 -26.92 25.10
CA SER A 103 6.72 -26.09 26.21
C SER A 103 7.70 -24.92 25.95
N GLY A 104 7.32 -23.72 26.39
CA GLY A 104 8.24 -22.58 26.52
C GLY A 104 7.60 -21.30 27.07
N ARG A 105 7.88 -20.96 28.33
CA ARG A 105 7.41 -19.76 29.06
C ARG A 105 7.44 -18.45 28.25
N SER A 106 6.39 -17.66 28.44
CA SER A 106 6.40 -16.21 28.18
C SER A 106 7.32 -15.47 29.16
N ASP A 107 8.21 -14.64 28.64
CA ASP A 107 8.75 -13.47 29.37
C ASP A 107 8.74 -12.27 28.43
N ALA A 108 8.34 -11.11 28.95
CA ALA A 108 8.10 -9.91 28.15
C ALA A 108 9.41 -9.17 27.83
N LEU A 109 9.52 -8.62 26.62
CA LEU A 109 10.46 -7.54 26.35
C LEU A 109 9.91 -6.58 25.28
N PHE A 110 9.96 -5.29 25.62
CA PHE A 110 9.71 -4.15 24.73
C PHE A 110 10.60 -4.24 23.48
N ALA A 111 9.99 -4.26 22.30
CA ALA A 111 10.70 -4.11 21.03
C ALA A 111 10.30 -2.79 20.36
N VAL A 112 11.24 -1.84 20.33
CA VAL A 112 11.08 -0.54 19.67
C VAL A 112 10.98 -0.75 18.16
N TYR A 113 10.04 -0.08 17.51
CA TYR A 113 9.76 -0.23 16.08
C TYR A 113 10.84 0.46 15.23
N THR A 114 11.94 -0.25 14.94
CA THR A 114 13.00 0.20 14.03
C THR A 114 13.04 -0.61 12.75
N GLY A 115 12.77 0.02 11.61
CA GLY A 115 13.06 -0.53 10.28
C GLY A 115 11.87 -0.67 9.35
N LEU A 116 11.49 0.43 8.68
CA LEU A 116 10.86 0.32 7.36
C LEU A 116 11.95 -0.08 6.35
N PRO A 117 11.79 -1.20 5.60
CA PRO A 117 12.75 -1.55 4.57
C PRO A 117 12.61 -0.60 3.37
N GLN A 118 13.69 0.12 3.03
CA GLN A 118 13.77 0.81 1.75
C GLN A 118 13.70 -0.23 0.62
N ARG A 119 12.57 -0.25 -0.08
CA ARG A 119 12.38 -1.08 -1.27
C ARG A 119 13.06 -0.40 -2.44
N GLU A 120 14.27 -0.82 -2.79
CA GLU A 120 14.92 -0.37 -4.02
C GLU A 120 13.99 -0.64 -5.21
N ALA A 121 13.60 0.44 -5.91
CA ALA A 121 12.79 0.30 -7.11
C ALA A 121 13.62 -0.37 -8.21
N PRO A 122 13.11 -1.40 -8.91
CA PRO A 122 13.81 -1.99 -10.04
C PRO A 122 14.01 -0.90 -11.09
N ARG A 123 15.27 -0.55 -11.38
CA ARG A 123 15.62 0.40 -12.45
C ARG A 123 15.25 -0.19 -13.80
N PHE A 124 14.08 0.18 -14.29
CA PHE A 124 13.62 -0.20 -15.62
C PHE A 124 14.37 0.62 -16.66
N ASP A 125 15.11 -0.04 -17.56
CA ASP A 125 15.89 0.63 -18.59
C ASP A 125 15.00 1.00 -19.79
N PHE A 126 14.56 2.26 -19.84
CA PHE A 126 13.80 2.81 -20.95
C PHE A 126 14.53 2.71 -22.30
N ALA A 127 15.86 2.53 -22.35
CA ALA A 127 16.58 2.34 -23.60
C ALA A 127 16.21 1.02 -24.30
N ALA A 128 15.75 0.00 -23.56
CA ALA A 128 15.28 -1.26 -24.13
C ALA A 128 14.00 -1.10 -24.98
N CYS A 129 13.23 -0.03 -24.76
CA CYS A 129 12.05 0.30 -25.56
C CYS A 129 12.40 0.98 -26.90
N PHE A 130 13.64 1.42 -27.10
CA PHE A 130 14.08 2.16 -28.29
C PHE A 130 15.17 1.40 -29.08
N HIS A 131 14.77 0.33 -29.77
CA HIS A 131 15.65 -0.38 -30.71
C HIS A 131 15.34 -0.04 -32.17
N SER A 132 16.08 0.92 -32.74
CA SER A 132 16.18 1.11 -34.19
C SER A 132 17.56 1.63 -34.63
N GLY A 133 18.39 0.71 -35.16
CA GLY A 133 19.70 0.99 -35.81
C GLY A 133 20.89 1.14 -34.85
N ARG A 134 22.12 0.71 -35.15
CA ARG A 134 22.79 0.15 -36.35
C ARG A 134 24.09 -0.55 -35.88
N GLU A 135 24.63 -1.65 -36.45
CA GLU A 135 24.32 -2.47 -37.63
C GLU A 135 24.71 -3.96 -37.42
N LYS A 136 24.25 -4.84 -38.32
CA LYS A 136 25.14 -5.83 -38.96
C LYS A 136 24.61 -6.18 -40.36
N THR A 137 25.50 -6.17 -41.36
CA THR A 137 25.16 -6.31 -42.78
C THR A 137 24.90 -7.77 -43.20
N ALA A 138 23.70 -8.06 -43.70
CA ALA A 138 23.45 -9.12 -44.67
C ALA A 138 22.18 -8.81 -45.48
N SER A 139 22.24 -9.00 -46.80
CA SER A 139 21.17 -8.64 -47.75
C SER A 139 20.03 -9.66 -47.78
N ALA A 140 18.78 -9.23 -47.56
CA ALA A 140 17.59 -9.75 -48.25
C ALA A 140 16.33 -8.91 -47.96
N GLY A 141 15.54 -8.63 -49.00
CA GLY A 141 14.10 -8.38 -48.91
C GLY A 141 13.64 -6.96 -48.59
N GLU A 142 12.73 -6.44 -49.43
CA GLU A 142 11.94 -5.24 -49.13
C GLU A 142 10.95 -5.50 -48.00
N THR A 143 10.84 -4.56 -47.06
CA THR A 143 9.55 -4.13 -46.49
C THR A 143 9.77 -2.79 -45.81
N LYS A 144 8.86 -1.83 -46.01
CA LYS A 144 8.80 -0.64 -45.15
C LYS A 144 8.58 -1.13 -43.71
N PRO A 145 9.24 -0.56 -42.68
CA PRO A 145 8.90 -0.84 -41.30
C PRO A 145 7.54 -0.20 -40.99
N GLY A 146 6.47 -0.89 -41.37
CA GLY A 146 5.12 -0.52 -40.97
C GLY A 146 5.02 -0.63 -39.44
N VAL A 147 4.29 0.30 -38.83
CA VAL A 147 4.03 0.28 -37.38
C VAL A 147 3.46 -1.09 -37.01
N SER A 148 4.17 -1.84 -36.17
CA SER A 148 3.69 -3.14 -35.72
C SER A 148 2.52 -2.93 -34.76
N MET A 149 1.44 -3.70 -34.93
CA MET A 149 0.35 -3.70 -33.94
C MET A 149 0.85 -4.10 -32.54
N ALA A 150 1.93 -4.90 -32.45
CA ALA A 150 2.56 -5.21 -31.18
C ALA A 150 3.19 -3.98 -30.49
N ASP A 151 3.69 -3.00 -31.26
CA ASP A 151 4.24 -1.74 -30.73
C ASP A 151 3.12 -0.83 -30.21
N ILE A 152 1.94 -0.88 -30.84
CA ILE A 152 0.76 -0.14 -30.39
C ILE A 152 0.25 -0.72 -29.07
N PHE A 153 0.10 -2.06 -28.98
CA PHE A 153 -0.33 -2.72 -27.74
C PHE A 153 0.69 -2.60 -26.60
N SER A 154 1.98 -2.55 -26.88
CA SER A 154 3.00 -2.31 -25.85
C SER A 154 2.95 -0.86 -25.34
N LEU A 155 2.76 0.14 -26.21
CA LEU A 155 2.52 1.53 -25.81
C LEU A 155 1.22 1.70 -25.01
N GLU A 156 0.14 1.02 -25.40
CA GLU A 156 -1.13 1.00 -24.64
C GLU A 156 -0.93 0.42 -23.24
N LYS A 157 -0.18 -0.68 -23.13
CA LYS A 157 0.17 -1.30 -21.85
C LYS A 157 1.00 -0.35 -20.98
N CYS A 158 2.09 0.22 -21.50
CA CYS A 158 2.94 1.14 -20.74
C CYS A 158 2.16 2.39 -20.27
N LEU A 159 1.26 2.92 -21.11
CA LEU A 159 0.37 4.03 -20.74
C LEU A 159 -0.60 3.64 -19.60
N ALA A 160 -1.13 2.42 -19.60
CA ALA A 160 -1.96 1.92 -18.50
C ALA A 160 -1.14 1.77 -17.20
N GLU A 161 0.09 1.22 -17.29
CA GLU A 161 1.02 1.07 -16.17
C GLU A 161 1.40 2.44 -15.58
N SER A 162 1.82 3.42 -16.38
CA SER A 162 2.13 4.78 -15.91
C SER A 162 0.93 5.50 -15.28
N ARG A 163 -0.29 5.28 -15.81
CA ARG A 163 -1.52 5.82 -15.20
C ARG A 163 -1.82 5.17 -13.85
N GLN A 164 -1.63 3.86 -13.72
CA GLN A 164 -1.80 3.16 -12.45
C GLN A 164 -0.75 3.57 -11.42
N GLU A 165 0.52 3.73 -11.83
CA GLU A 165 1.59 4.23 -10.96
C GLU A 165 1.28 5.65 -10.48
N LYS A 166 0.83 6.54 -11.37
CA LYS A 166 0.42 7.89 -11.02
C LYS A 166 -0.69 7.88 -9.96
N MET A 167 -1.75 7.09 -10.17
CA MET A 167 -2.87 6.98 -9.23
C MET A 167 -2.42 6.44 -7.87
N ALA A 168 -1.53 5.45 -7.84
CA ALA A 168 -0.96 4.94 -6.60
C ALA A 168 -0.14 6.02 -5.86
N MET A 169 0.63 6.82 -6.60
CA MET A 169 1.42 7.92 -6.04
C MET A 169 0.51 9.04 -5.47
N GLU A 170 -0.56 9.39 -6.19
CA GLU A 170 -1.57 10.36 -5.74
C GLU A 170 -2.23 9.93 -4.42
N LEU A 171 -2.58 8.65 -4.29
CA LEU A 171 -3.09 8.09 -3.03
C LEU A 171 -2.07 8.18 -1.89
N THR A 172 -0.81 7.77 -2.12
CA THR A 172 0.22 7.85 -1.05
C THR A 172 0.54 9.29 -0.63
N VAL A 173 0.43 10.26 -1.54
CA VAL A 173 0.55 11.68 -1.22
C VAL A 173 -0.64 12.14 -0.36
N GLN A 174 -1.86 11.73 -0.72
CA GLN A 174 -3.05 12.06 0.05
C GLN A 174 -3.02 11.46 1.47
N ASP A 175 -2.66 10.17 1.60
CA ASP A 175 -2.51 9.50 2.90
C ASP A 175 -1.52 10.25 3.82
N GLY A 176 -0.43 10.78 3.24
CA GLY A 176 0.54 11.59 3.96
C GLY A 176 -0.02 12.95 4.41
N ILE A 177 -0.81 13.61 3.56
CA ILE A 177 -1.47 14.89 3.90
C ILE A 177 -2.50 14.68 5.00
N ASP A 178 -3.32 13.62 4.90
CA ASP A 178 -4.34 13.26 5.90
C ASP A 178 -3.69 12.90 7.25
N PHE A 179 -2.53 12.22 7.24
CA PHE A 179 -1.72 12.00 8.45
C PHE A 179 -1.29 13.33 9.09
N LEU A 180 -0.64 14.23 8.33
CA LEU A 180 -0.19 15.52 8.87
C LEU A 180 -1.37 16.35 9.40
N ALA A 181 -2.49 16.40 8.67
CA ALA A 181 -3.70 17.08 9.10
C ALA A 181 -4.24 16.53 10.42
N SER A 182 -4.18 15.21 10.63
CA SER A 182 -4.62 14.58 11.87
C SER A 182 -3.72 14.90 13.08
N GLU A 183 -2.39 14.90 12.90
CA GLU A 183 -1.42 15.18 13.98
C GLU A 183 -1.47 16.64 14.44
N PHE A 184 -1.55 17.60 13.50
CA PHE A 184 -1.63 19.03 13.83
C PHE A 184 -3.00 19.47 14.38
N HIS A 185 -4.06 18.68 14.20
CA HIS A 185 -5.40 18.99 14.74
C HIS A 185 -5.56 18.65 16.23
N VAL A 186 -4.62 17.91 16.82
CA VAL A 186 -4.69 17.50 18.23
C VAL A 186 -4.53 18.72 19.17
N TRP A 187 -5.23 18.72 20.31
CA TRP A 187 -5.22 19.81 21.31
C TRP A 187 -3.82 20.20 21.84
N ASN A 188 -2.82 19.32 21.71
CA ASN A 188 -1.41 19.59 21.96
C ASN A 188 -0.55 19.12 20.76
N GLY A 189 -0.97 19.46 19.54
CA GLY A 189 -0.25 19.12 18.32
C GLY A 189 1.15 19.76 18.25
N PRO A 190 2.03 19.26 17.36
CA PRO A 190 3.33 19.87 17.12
C PRO A 190 3.20 21.33 16.63
N ASP A 191 4.25 22.13 16.83
CA ASP A 191 4.26 23.54 16.39
C ASP A 191 4.26 23.62 14.86
N PHE A 192 3.09 23.96 14.30
CA PHE A 192 2.89 24.12 12.86
C PHE A 192 3.75 25.25 12.27
N GLY A 193 3.99 26.32 13.03
CA GLY A 193 4.83 27.44 12.60
C GLY A 193 6.28 27.00 12.41
N LYS A 194 6.84 26.26 13.39
CA LYS A 194 8.17 25.66 13.27
C LYS A 194 8.23 24.64 12.12
N PHE A 195 7.26 23.73 12.04
CA PHE A 195 7.20 22.72 10.97
C PHE A 195 7.14 23.34 9.57
N ALA A 196 6.35 24.41 9.39
CA ALA A 196 6.26 25.11 8.12
C ALA A 196 7.56 25.83 7.75
N ALA A 197 8.24 26.44 8.73
CA ALA A 197 9.56 27.04 8.52
C ALA A 197 10.62 25.98 8.14
N ASP A 198 10.71 24.89 8.91
CA ASP A 198 11.60 23.74 8.64
C ASP A 198 11.31 23.15 7.23
N SER A 199 10.03 22.99 6.86
CA SER A 199 9.59 22.46 5.56
C SER A 199 9.93 23.39 4.39
N LEU A 200 9.73 24.70 4.53
CA LEU A 200 10.08 25.68 3.50
C LEU A 200 11.60 25.81 3.33
N ALA A 201 12.36 25.71 4.41
CA ALA A 201 13.82 25.69 4.35
C ALA A 201 14.38 24.41 3.66
N ALA A 202 13.74 23.26 3.87
CA ALA A 202 14.16 21.98 3.28
C ALA A 202 13.73 21.81 1.81
N TYR A 203 12.47 22.11 1.48
CA TYR A 203 11.85 21.74 0.18
C TYR A 203 11.42 22.95 -0.67
N GLY A 204 11.50 24.17 -0.12
CA GLY A 204 11.11 25.40 -0.82
C GLY A 204 9.67 25.38 -1.34
N ASP A 205 9.48 25.93 -2.53
CA ASP A 205 8.16 26.07 -3.18
C ASP A 205 7.40 24.75 -3.35
N VAL A 206 8.07 23.60 -3.34
CA VAL A 206 7.43 22.28 -3.49
C VAL A 206 6.54 21.93 -2.29
N ALA A 207 6.92 22.36 -1.09
CA ALA A 207 6.12 22.17 0.13
C ALA A 207 4.94 23.14 0.24
N MET A 208 4.95 24.26 -0.50
CA MET A 208 3.99 25.35 -0.29
C MET A 208 2.52 24.93 -0.47
N PRO A 209 2.12 24.15 -1.50
CA PRO A 209 0.73 23.71 -1.65
C PRO A 209 0.24 22.81 -0.50
N VAL A 210 1.15 22.05 0.11
CA VAL A 210 0.85 21.18 1.27
C VAL A 210 0.61 22.04 2.51
N LEU A 211 1.51 23.01 2.76
CA LEU A 211 1.42 23.92 3.90
C LEU A 211 0.20 24.85 3.82
N GLU A 212 -0.13 25.37 2.63
CA GLU A 212 -1.37 26.15 2.41
C GLU A 212 -2.63 25.31 2.65
N GLY A 213 -2.64 24.05 2.19
CA GLY A 213 -3.73 23.11 2.44
C GLY A 213 -3.92 22.80 3.93
N LEU A 214 -2.82 22.48 4.63
CA LEU A 214 -2.82 22.22 6.07
C LEU A 214 -3.24 23.46 6.89
N ALA A 215 -2.71 24.64 6.57
CA ALA A 215 -3.11 25.87 7.24
C ALA A 215 -4.60 26.19 7.04
N THR A 216 -5.12 25.98 5.83
CA THR A 216 -6.56 26.12 5.54
C THR A 216 -7.42 25.18 6.39
N TYR A 217 -6.98 23.92 6.54
CA TYR A 217 -7.64 22.90 7.36
C TYR A 217 -7.59 23.22 8.87
N LEU A 218 -6.45 23.74 9.34
CA LEU A 218 -6.24 24.14 10.74
C LEU A 218 -6.80 25.53 11.07
N HIS A 219 -7.39 26.23 10.09
CA HIS A 219 -7.85 27.63 10.18
C HIS A 219 -6.76 28.65 10.55
N ILE A 220 -5.52 28.38 10.16
CA ILE A 220 -4.37 29.28 10.30
C ILE A 220 -4.32 30.21 9.07
N PRO A 221 -4.17 31.54 9.24
CA PRO A 221 -4.04 32.47 8.12
C PRO A 221 -2.78 32.17 7.28
N GLY A 222 -2.93 32.07 5.95
CA GLY A 222 -1.81 31.77 5.05
C GLY A 222 -0.64 32.77 5.15
N ASP A 223 -0.96 34.05 5.39
CA ASP A 223 -0.01 35.13 5.60
C ASP A 223 0.96 34.86 6.79
N GLU A 224 0.51 34.11 7.80
CA GLU A 224 1.31 33.76 8.97
C GLU A 224 2.35 32.68 8.65
N ILE A 225 2.16 31.86 7.60
CA ILE A 225 3.11 30.80 7.22
C ILE A 225 4.42 31.42 6.72
N GLN A 226 4.34 32.27 5.70
CA GLN A 226 5.51 32.94 5.13
C GLN A 226 6.17 33.89 6.13
N LYS A 227 5.36 34.58 6.94
CA LYS A 227 5.87 35.45 8.00
C LYS A 227 6.63 34.65 9.07
N THR A 228 6.08 33.53 9.54
CA THR A 228 6.75 32.68 10.53
C THR A 228 8.02 32.06 9.96
N ALA A 229 8.04 31.67 8.68
CA ALA A 229 9.25 31.20 8.02
C ALA A 229 10.32 32.30 7.84
N ALA A 230 9.93 33.56 7.64
CA ALA A 230 10.85 34.69 7.54
C ALA A 230 11.37 35.19 8.92
N ASP A 231 10.51 35.18 9.94
CA ASP A 231 10.86 35.55 11.31
C ASP A 231 11.71 34.43 11.99
N THR A 232 11.47 33.16 11.62
CA THR A 232 12.24 31.98 12.08
C THR A 232 13.51 31.81 11.23
N HIS A 233 14.47 32.71 11.41
CA HIS A 233 15.85 32.53 10.92
C HIS A 233 16.54 31.38 11.68
N GLN A 234 16.23 30.13 11.32
CA GLN A 234 16.86 28.92 11.84
C GLN A 234 18.08 28.55 11.00
N ASP A 235 19.28 28.67 11.59
CA ASP A 235 20.53 28.12 11.03
C ASP A 235 20.56 26.57 10.97
N TYR A 236 19.53 25.91 11.50
CA TYR A 236 19.40 24.46 11.59
C TYR A 236 17.95 24.02 11.36
N VAL A 237 17.73 23.19 10.34
CA VAL A 237 16.46 22.54 10.02
C VAL A 237 16.39 21.18 10.71
N ASP A 238 15.28 20.89 11.38
CA ASP A 238 15.08 19.63 12.10
C ASP A 238 14.42 18.54 11.23
N ASP A 239 15.22 17.97 10.32
CA ASP A 239 14.83 16.88 9.41
C ASP A 239 14.55 15.54 10.12
N THR A 240 14.83 15.43 11.42
CA THR A 240 14.78 14.16 12.14
C THR A 240 13.36 13.69 12.46
N THR A 241 12.42 14.64 12.53
CA THR A 241 11.05 14.41 13.01
C THR A 241 10.21 13.54 12.07
N PRO A 242 9.23 12.76 12.58
CA PRO A 242 8.34 11.96 11.73
C PRO A 242 7.57 12.80 10.70
N HIS A 243 7.12 14.00 11.08
CA HIS A 243 6.38 14.92 10.22
C HIS A 243 7.23 15.39 9.02
N MET A 244 8.52 15.68 9.25
CA MET A 244 9.43 16.09 8.17
C MET A 244 9.70 14.95 7.18
N LYS A 245 9.78 13.70 7.64
CA LYS A 245 9.90 12.52 6.75
C LYS A 245 8.63 12.25 5.94
N VAL A 246 7.46 12.53 6.50
CA VAL A 246 6.21 12.49 5.74
C VAL A 246 6.16 13.63 4.73
N MET A 247 6.61 14.83 5.09
CA MET A 247 6.73 15.97 4.15
C MET A 247 7.72 15.67 3.01
N GLU A 248 8.85 15.03 3.29
CA GLU A 248 9.80 14.52 2.28
C GLU A 248 9.09 13.63 1.26
N GLY A 249 8.40 12.59 1.74
CA GLY A 249 7.66 11.65 0.90
C GLY A 249 6.53 12.29 0.09
N ILE A 250 5.85 13.30 0.64
CA ILE A 250 4.84 14.09 -0.07
C ILE A 250 5.49 14.92 -1.19
N CYS A 251 6.58 15.64 -0.90
CA CYS A 251 7.26 16.50 -1.88
C CYS A 251 7.87 15.69 -3.03
N ASP A 252 8.48 14.53 -2.73
CA ASP A 252 8.97 13.58 -3.72
C ASP A 252 7.82 12.94 -4.53
N GLY A 253 6.74 12.56 -3.86
CA GLY A 253 5.53 12.02 -4.48
C GLY A 253 4.90 13.01 -5.47
N MET A 254 4.70 14.26 -5.06
CA MET A 254 4.22 15.35 -5.93
C MET A 254 5.16 15.57 -7.13
N SER A 255 6.47 15.62 -6.89
CA SER A 255 7.48 15.74 -7.95
C SER A 255 7.43 14.57 -8.95
N ARG A 256 7.14 13.36 -8.48
CA ARG A 256 6.96 12.16 -9.32
C ARG A 256 5.63 12.16 -10.07
N ILE A 257 4.53 12.62 -9.46
CA ILE A 257 3.22 12.78 -10.12
C ILE A 257 3.32 13.76 -11.29
N VAL A 258 4.07 14.86 -11.15
CA VAL A 258 4.32 15.81 -12.25
C VAL A 258 5.10 15.15 -13.40
N LYS A 259 6.16 14.39 -13.10
CA LYS A 259 6.94 13.64 -14.11
C LYS A 259 6.07 12.61 -14.85
N LEU A 260 5.37 11.74 -14.11
CA LEU A 260 4.44 10.75 -14.67
C LEU A 260 3.34 11.42 -15.51
N SER A 261 2.83 12.58 -15.12
CA SER A 261 1.84 13.34 -15.91
C SER A 261 2.42 13.85 -17.24
N GLY A 262 3.71 14.18 -17.30
CA GLY A 262 4.43 14.49 -18.53
C GLY A 262 4.65 13.26 -19.42
N GLU A 263 5.08 12.16 -18.83
CA GLU A 263 5.29 10.88 -19.52
C GLU A 263 4.00 10.30 -20.12
N ILE A 264 2.90 10.29 -19.36
CA ILE A 264 1.57 9.89 -19.85
C ILE A 264 1.17 10.74 -21.06
N ARG A 265 1.36 12.07 -21.02
CA ARG A 265 1.06 12.95 -22.15
C ARG A 265 1.90 12.62 -23.39
N HIS A 266 3.18 12.29 -23.20
CA HIS A 266 4.07 11.87 -24.29
C HIS A 266 3.66 10.50 -24.88
N LEU A 267 3.33 9.52 -24.03
CA LEU A 267 2.84 8.21 -24.44
C LEU A 267 1.51 8.32 -25.20
N GLU A 268 0.57 9.12 -24.70
CA GLU A 268 -0.69 9.42 -25.40
C GLU A 268 -0.48 10.02 -26.78
N GLN A 269 0.48 10.95 -26.92
CA GLN A 269 0.79 11.55 -28.20
C GLN A 269 1.44 10.53 -29.15
N SER A 270 2.44 9.80 -28.67
CA SER A 270 3.11 8.73 -29.41
C SER A 270 2.12 7.68 -29.92
N LEU A 271 1.17 7.28 -29.07
CA LEU A 271 0.11 6.34 -29.42
C LEU A 271 -0.85 6.91 -30.47
N ARG A 272 -1.25 8.19 -30.37
CA ARG A 272 -2.08 8.86 -31.39
C ARG A 272 -1.38 8.88 -32.75
N ASP A 273 -0.09 9.20 -32.77
CA ASP A 273 0.70 9.29 -34.00
C ASP A 273 0.92 7.89 -34.63
N ARG A 274 1.25 6.88 -33.83
CA ARG A 274 1.36 5.47 -34.30
C ARG A 274 0.03 4.93 -34.85
N TRP A 275 -1.09 5.23 -34.20
CA TRP A 275 -2.43 4.86 -34.70
C TRP A 275 -2.81 5.59 -36.00
N LYS A 276 -2.29 6.80 -36.23
CA LYS A 276 -2.46 7.55 -37.47
C LYS A 276 -1.63 6.95 -38.59
N GLU A 277 -0.34 6.68 -38.35
CA GLU A 277 0.56 6.01 -39.29
C GLU A 277 0.03 4.63 -39.72
N ALA A 278 -0.50 3.83 -38.78
CA ALA A 278 -1.09 2.53 -39.08
C ALA A 278 -2.33 2.62 -40.00
N LYS A 279 -3.14 3.68 -39.86
CA LYS A 279 -4.32 3.95 -40.72
C LYS A 279 -3.96 4.54 -42.09
N GLU A 280 -2.85 5.26 -42.18
CA GLU A 280 -2.38 5.84 -43.44
C GLU A 280 -1.57 4.82 -44.26
N GLY A 281 -0.85 3.90 -43.61
CA GLY A 281 -0.10 2.80 -44.23
C GLY A 281 -0.94 1.59 -44.67
N THR A 282 -2.26 1.61 -44.46
CA THR A 282 -3.22 0.59 -44.95
C THR A 282 -3.92 0.96 -46.27
N LYS A 283 -3.45 2.01 -46.96
CA LYS A 283 -3.87 2.43 -48.30
C LYS A 283 -2.83 2.09 -49.37
#